data_AF-A0A1B6EAR3-F1
#
_entry.id   AF-A0A1B6EAR3-F1
#
_cell.length_a   1.000
_cell.length_b   1.000
_cell.length_c   1.000
_cell.angle_alpha   90.00
_cell.angle_beta   90.00
_cell.angle_gamma   90.00
#
_symmetry.space_group_name_H-M   'P 1'
#
loop_
_entity.id
_entity.type
_entity.pdbx_description
1 polymer ?
#
loop_
_entity_poly.entity_id
_entity_poly.type
_entity_poly.pdbx_seq_one_letter_code
_entity_poly.pdbx_strand_id
1 'polypeptide(L)'
;CNLQFEIGPCKARFPVFTYNSKTGQCEKAVYGGCKGNSNRFETIEECESRCKTVEDTCNLQFEIGPCKARFPVFTYNSKTGQCEKAVYGGCKGNSNRFETIEECESRCKTVEDTCNLQFEIGPCKARFPVFTYNSKTGRCEKAVYGGCEGNSNRFETIEECESRCKTVEDTCN
;
A
#
# COMPACT_ATOMS: atom_id res chain seq x y z
N CYS A 1 -11.01 -13.30 -8.98
CA CYS A 1 -9.94 -13.14 -7.98
C CYS A 1 -10.09 -14.11 -6.81
N ASN A 2 -11.32 -14.40 -6.36
CA ASN A 2 -11.54 -15.37 -5.26
C ASN A 2 -11.64 -16.84 -5.72
N LEU A 3 -11.55 -17.12 -7.02
CA LEU A 3 -11.60 -18.48 -7.56
C LEU A 3 -10.22 -19.12 -7.50
N GLN A 4 -10.12 -20.42 -7.21
CA GLN A 4 -8.86 -21.16 -7.40
C GLN A 4 -8.58 -21.34 -8.89
N PHE A 5 -7.33 -21.28 -9.32
CA PHE A 5 -6.97 -21.53 -10.72
C PHE A 5 -7.29 -22.98 -11.15
N GLU A 6 -7.81 -23.13 -12.36
CA GLU A 6 -8.10 -24.43 -12.96
C GLU A 6 -7.35 -24.62 -14.29
N ILE A 7 -6.48 -25.64 -14.34
CA ILE A 7 -5.74 -26.02 -15.53
C ILE A 7 -6.68 -26.55 -16.63
N GLY A 8 -7.77 -27.24 -16.24
CA GLY A 8 -8.68 -27.92 -17.16
C GLY A 8 -8.17 -29.30 -17.62
N PRO A 9 -9.02 -30.10 -18.29
CA PRO A 9 -8.69 -31.49 -18.66
C PRO A 9 -7.86 -31.63 -19.94
N CYS A 10 -7.77 -30.58 -20.77
CA CYS A 10 -6.96 -30.60 -21.98
C CYS A 10 -5.46 -30.51 -21.66
N LYS A 11 -4.61 -30.97 -22.60
CA LYS A 11 -3.15 -31.14 -22.39
C LYS A 11 -2.28 -30.15 -23.20
N ALA A 12 -2.87 -29.10 -23.75
CA ALA A 12 -2.09 -28.02 -24.34
C ALA A 12 -1.34 -27.23 -23.25
N ARG A 13 -0.34 -26.44 -23.62
CA ARG A 13 0.46 -25.66 -22.67
C ARG A 13 0.42 -24.19 -23.05
N PHE A 14 -0.59 -23.50 -22.54
CA PHE A 14 -0.72 -22.06 -22.72
C PHE A 14 -0.18 -21.34 -21.47
N PRO A 15 0.91 -20.56 -21.57
CA PRO A 15 1.37 -19.73 -20.46
C PRO A 15 0.34 -18.62 -20.19
N VAL A 16 -0.06 -18.49 -18.94
CA VAL A 16 -1.08 -17.52 -18.49
C VAL A 16 -0.69 -16.97 -17.11
N PHE A 17 -1.39 -15.94 -16.64
CA PHE A 17 -1.30 -15.43 -15.28
C PHE A 17 -2.57 -15.76 -14.48
N THR A 18 -2.42 -15.94 -13.17
CA THR A 18 -3.52 -16.21 -12.26
C THR A 18 -3.32 -15.50 -10.93
N TYR A 19 -4.40 -15.09 -10.27
CA TYR A 19 -4.34 -14.41 -8.99
C TYR A 19 -4.42 -15.39 -7.83
N ASN A 20 -3.43 -15.34 -6.95
CA ASN A 20 -3.41 -16.08 -5.70
C ASN A 20 -3.91 -15.17 -4.57
N SER A 21 -5.14 -15.39 -4.12
CA SER A 21 -5.76 -14.60 -3.06
C SER A 21 -5.10 -14.77 -1.69
N LYS A 22 -4.29 -15.81 -1.48
CA LYS A 22 -3.55 -16.01 -0.22
C LYS A 22 -2.31 -15.13 -0.15
N THR A 23 -1.64 -14.93 -1.28
CA THR A 23 -0.41 -14.12 -1.37
C THR A 23 -0.70 -12.69 -1.85
N GLY A 24 -1.89 -12.44 -2.38
CA GLY A 24 -2.25 -11.17 -3.01
C GLY A 24 -1.45 -10.91 -4.29
N GLN A 25 -1.01 -11.96 -4.98
CA GLN A 25 -0.13 -11.85 -6.14
C GLN A 25 -0.67 -12.50 -7.39
N CYS A 26 -0.30 -11.92 -8.53
CA CYS A 26 -0.44 -12.54 -9.83
C CYS A 26 0.78 -13.41 -10.13
N GLU A 27 0.54 -14.69 -10.39
CA GLU A 27 1.56 -15.72 -10.58
C GLU A 27 1.44 -16.35 -11.98
N LYS A 28 2.55 -16.83 -12.54
CA LYS A 28 2.55 -17.55 -13.83
C LYS A 28 1.99 -18.95 -13.65
N ALA A 29 1.12 -19.38 -14.56
CA ALA A 29 0.53 -20.71 -14.59
C ALA A 29 0.46 -21.27 -16.03
N VAL A 30 0.07 -22.55 -16.15
CA VAL A 30 -0.12 -23.23 -17.43
C VAL A 30 -1.58 -23.66 -17.56
N TYR A 31 -2.27 -23.16 -18.57
CA TYR A 31 -3.63 -23.54 -18.91
C TYR A 31 -3.63 -24.67 -19.95
N GLY A 32 -4.46 -25.69 -19.70
CA GLY A 32 -4.57 -26.91 -20.50
C GLY A 32 -5.25 -26.73 -21.85
N GLY A 33 -5.88 -25.58 -22.11
CA GLY A 33 -6.49 -25.23 -23.39
C GLY A 33 -7.99 -25.45 -23.51
N CYS A 34 -8.66 -26.00 -22.48
CA CYS A 34 -10.13 -26.05 -22.43
C CYS A 34 -10.65 -26.03 -20.99
N LYS A 35 -11.91 -25.59 -20.83
CA LYS A 35 -12.58 -25.39 -19.53
C LYS A 35 -11.81 -24.41 -18.61
N GLY A 36 -11.77 -24.70 -17.32
CA GLY A 36 -11.23 -23.81 -16.30
C GLY A 36 -12.20 -22.69 -15.96
N ASN A 37 -11.66 -21.61 -15.40
CA ASN A 37 -12.45 -20.49 -14.91
C ASN A 37 -11.78 -19.13 -15.19
N SER A 38 -12.43 -18.07 -14.71
CA SER A 38 -12.04 -16.68 -14.98
C SER A 38 -10.83 -16.18 -14.19
N ASN A 39 -10.22 -16.98 -13.30
CA ASN A 39 -8.95 -16.61 -12.66
C ASN A 39 -7.77 -16.94 -13.57
N ARG A 40 -7.81 -16.43 -14.79
CA ARG A 40 -6.86 -16.68 -15.87
C ARG A 40 -6.78 -15.43 -16.74
N PHE A 41 -5.58 -14.90 -16.87
CA PHE A 41 -5.28 -13.64 -17.55
C PHE A 41 -4.13 -13.82 -18.53
N GLU A 42 -4.11 -13.05 -19.60
CA GLU A 42 -3.05 -13.16 -20.63
C GLU A 42 -1.78 -12.43 -20.22
N THR A 43 -1.94 -11.32 -19.49
CA THR A 43 -0.85 -10.46 -19.03
C THR A 43 -0.86 -10.31 -17.52
N ILE A 44 0.29 -9.96 -16.95
CA ILE A 44 0.38 -9.73 -15.50
C ILE A 44 -0.39 -8.45 -15.14
N GLU A 45 -0.35 -7.44 -15.99
CA GLU A 45 -1.03 -6.15 -15.82
C GLU A 45 -2.56 -6.33 -15.77
N GLU A 46 -3.13 -7.18 -16.64
CA GLU A 46 -4.56 -7.51 -16.61
C GLU A 46 -4.93 -8.22 -15.30
N CYS A 47 -4.13 -9.18 -14.86
CA CYS A 47 -4.36 -9.85 -13.57
C CYS A 47 -4.32 -8.85 -12.40
N GLU A 48 -3.30 -8.00 -12.37
CA GLU A 48 -3.07 -7.06 -11.28
C GLU A 48 -4.17 -6.01 -11.22
N SER A 49 -4.49 -5.37 -12.35
CA SER A 49 -5.57 -4.38 -12.44
C SER A 49 -6.94 -4.94 -12.07
N ARG A 50 -7.21 -6.22 -12.37
CA ARG A 50 -8.51 -6.84 -12.07
C ARG A 50 -8.61 -7.40 -10.66
N CYS A 51 -7.50 -7.81 -10.05
CA CYS A 51 -7.51 -8.59 -8.81
C CYS A 51 -6.76 -8.02 -7.63
N LYS A 52 -5.75 -7.18 -7.83
CA LYS A 52 -5.11 -6.51 -6.69
C LYS A 52 -5.98 -5.35 -6.26
N THR A 53 -6.70 -5.52 -5.15
CA THR A 53 -7.29 -4.39 -4.45
C THR A 53 -6.22 -3.72 -3.59
N VAL A 54 -6.39 -2.42 -3.38
CA VAL A 54 -5.52 -1.63 -2.50
C VAL A 54 -5.64 -2.12 -1.06
N GLU A 55 -6.86 -2.45 -0.64
CA GLU A 55 -7.19 -2.96 0.69
C GLU A 55 -6.53 -4.32 1.00
N ASP A 56 -6.46 -5.22 0.01
CA ASP A 56 -5.73 -6.49 0.17
C ASP A 56 -4.22 -6.30 0.20
N THR A 57 -3.67 -5.24 -0.39
CA THR A 57 -2.21 -5.05 -0.44
C THR A 57 -1.67 -4.54 0.89
N CYS A 58 -2.30 -3.51 1.45
CA CYS A 58 -1.81 -2.81 2.63
C CYS A 58 -2.03 -3.61 3.92
N ASN A 59 -2.94 -4.57 3.92
CA ASN A 59 -3.18 -5.45 5.06
C ASN A 59 -2.24 -6.66 5.15
N LEU A 60 -1.41 -6.92 4.13
CA LEU A 60 -0.47 -8.04 4.14
C LEU A 60 0.75 -7.73 5.02
N GLN A 61 1.30 -8.74 5.69
CA GLN A 61 2.63 -8.62 6.31
C GLN A 61 3.71 -8.66 5.24
N PHE A 62 4.68 -7.74 5.23
CA PHE A 62 5.77 -7.75 4.26
C PHE A 62 6.49 -9.11 4.18
N GLU A 63 6.74 -9.59 2.96
CA GLU A 63 7.54 -10.78 2.72
C GLU A 63 8.81 -10.47 1.91
N ILE A 64 9.97 -10.70 2.53
CA ILE A 64 11.29 -10.55 1.90
C ILE A 64 11.52 -11.51 0.72
N GLY A 65 10.89 -12.68 0.74
CA GLY A 65 11.11 -13.75 -0.23
C GLY A 65 12.40 -14.55 0.00
N PRO A 66 12.61 -15.67 -0.72
CA PRO A 66 13.73 -16.59 -0.47
C PRO A 66 15.05 -16.19 -1.14
N CYS A 67 15.02 -15.27 -2.10
CA CYS A 67 16.23 -14.76 -2.75
C CYS A 67 17.02 -13.85 -1.79
N LYS A 68 18.34 -13.71 -2.02
CA LYS A 68 19.28 -13.03 -1.09
C LYS A 68 19.85 -11.72 -1.64
N ALA A 69 19.29 -11.20 -2.73
CA ALA A 69 19.64 -9.86 -3.18
C ALA A 69 19.11 -8.82 -2.18
N ARG A 70 19.58 -7.57 -2.26
CA ARG A 70 19.19 -6.51 -1.33
C ARG A 70 18.64 -5.33 -2.11
N PHE A 71 17.32 -5.34 -2.33
CA PHE A 71 16.63 -4.23 -2.95
C PHE A 71 15.94 -3.39 -1.88
N PRO A 72 16.34 -2.12 -1.66
CA PRO A 72 15.64 -1.23 -0.74
C PRO A 72 14.25 -0.93 -1.29
N VAL A 73 13.23 -1.05 -0.44
CA VAL A 73 11.82 -0.86 -0.77
C VAL A 73 11.08 -0.28 0.43
N PHE A 74 9.82 0.11 0.23
CA PHE A 74 8.92 0.52 1.30
C PHE A 74 7.78 -0.49 1.47
N THR A 75 7.30 -0.66 2.70
CA THR A 75 6.16 -1.52 3.03
C THR A 75 5.24 -0.79 3.98
N TYR A 76 3.93 -1.03 3.90
CA TYR A 76 2.98 -0.51 4.85
C TYR A 76 2.88 -1.41 6.09
N ASN A 77 2.90 -0.82 7.27
CA ASN A 77 2.66 -1.50 8.52
C ASN A 77 1.29 -1.09 9.07
N SER A 78 0.30 -1.96 8.89
CA SER A 78 -1.08 -1.73 9.31
C SER A 78 -1.27 -1.60 10.83
N LYS A 79 -0.27 -2.00 11.64
CA LYS A 79 -0.31 -1.81 13.10
C LYS A 79 0.10 -0.40 13.52
N THR A 80 1.01 0.23 12.77
CA THR A 80 1.51 1.57 13.08
C THR A 80 0.84 2.64 12.21
N GLY A 81 0.17 2.24 11.12
CA GLY A 81 -0.38 3.16 10.13
C GLY A 81 0.71 3.83 9.27
N GLN A 82 1.92 3.25 9.23
CA GLN A 82 3.09 3.90 8.62
C GLN A 82 3.72 3.07 7.50
N CYS A 83 4.30 3.78 6.53
CA CYS A 83 5.17 3.20 5.51
C CYS A 83 6.61 3.15 6.03
N GLU A 84 7.19 1.96 6.06
CA GLU A 84 8.50 1.68 6.66
C GLU A 84 9.48 1.17 5.60
N LYS A 85 10.78 1.45 5.78
CA LYS A 85 11.84 0.95 4.91
C LYS A 85 12.02 -0.55 5.14
N ALA A 86 12.13 -1.31 4.06
CA ALA A 86 12.39 -2.75 4.09
C ALA A 86 13.42 -3.16 3.02
N VAL A 87 13.83 -4.43 3.05
CA VAL A 87 14.73 -5.03 2.06
C VAL A 87 14.03 -6.20 1.40
N TYR A 88 13.89 -6.15 0.07
CA TYR A 88 13.37 -7.24 -0.73
C TYR A 88 14.49 -8.13 -1.26
N GLY A 89 14.30 -9.44 -1.14
CA GLY A 89 15.26 -10.48 -1.52
C GLY A 89 15.46 -10.64 -3.03
N GLY A 90 14.58 -10.06 -3.85
CA GLY A 90 14.69 -10.08 -5.32
C GLY A 90 13.86 -11.15 -6.02
N CYS A 91 13.13 -12.00 -5.30
CA CYS A 91 12.16 -12.91 -5.90
C CYS A 91 11.05 -13.30 -4.90
N LYS A 92 9.87 -13.65 -5.43
CA LYS A 92 8.65 -13.95 -4.64
C LYS A 92 8.28 -12.80 -3.68
N GLY A 93 7.87 -13.09 -2.46
CA GLY A 93 7.30 -12.12 -1.51
C GLY A 93 5.84 -11.85 -1.83
N ASN A 94 5.28 -10.75 -1.34
CA ASN A 94 3.91 -10.33 -1.63
C ASN A 94 3.85 -8.91 -2.22
N SER A 95 2.65 -8.35 -2.34
CA SER A 95 2.41 -7.06 -2.98
C SER A 95 2.57 -5.85 -2.05
N ASN A 96 2.73 -6.04 -0.73
CA ASN A 96 2.99 -4.95 0.21
C ASN A 96 4.44 -4.47 0.08
N ARG A 97 4.79 -3.94 -1.08
CA ARG A 97 6.14 -3.57 -1.47
C ARG A 97 6.06 -2.48 -2.53
N PHE A 98 6.60 -1.31 -2.20
CA PHE A 98 6.55 -0.10 -3.01
C PHE A 98 7.97 0.41 -3.27
N GLU A 99 8.18 1.06 -4.40
CA GLU A 99 9.52 1.57 -4.76
C GLU A 99 9.84 2.86 -4.02
N THR A 100 8.83 3.70 -3.79
CA THR A 100 8.97 4.98 -3.10
C THR A 100 8.05 5.06 -1.88
N ILE A 101 8.39 5.96 -0.96
CA ILE A 101 7.56 6.20 0.22
C ILE A 101 6.24 6.85 -0.21
N GLU A 102 6.27 7.73 -1.20
CA GLU A 102 5.09 8.43 -1.73
C GLU A 102 4.08 7.44 -2.32
N GLU A 103 4.55 6.42 -3.05
CA GLU A 103 3.69 5.36 -3.60
C GLU A 103 3.05 4.54 -2.48
N CYS A 104 3.82 4.18 -1.46
CA CYS A 104 3.29 3.46 -0.30
C CYS A 104 2.22 4.28 0.43
N GLU A 105 2.51 5.56 0.70
CA GLU A 105 1.60 6.44 1.44
C GLU A 105 0.32 6.72 0.66
N SER A 106 0.43 7.01 -0.64
CA SER A 106 -0.73 7.30 -1.49
C SER A 106 -1.64 6.09 -1.67
N ARG A 107 -1.07 4.87 -1.62
CA ARG A 107 -1.84 3.63 -1.76
C ARG A 107 -2.40 3.16 -0.43
N CYS A 108 -1.64 3.22 0.67
CA CYS A 108 -2.00 2.51 1.88
C CYS A 108 -2.49 3.35 3.05
N LYS A 109 -2.12 4.63 3.13
CA LYS A 109 -2.53 5.44 4.27
C LYS A 109 -3.97 5.90 4.11
N THR A 110 -4.80 5.58 5.09
CA THR A 110 -6.12 6.19 5.20
C THR A 110 -6.01 7.58 5.84
N VAL A 111 -7.12 8.33 5.76
CA VAL A 111 -7.27 9.59 6.50
C VAL A 111 -7.12 9.34 8.00
N GLU A 112 -7.75 8.29 8.52
CA GLU A 112 -7.69 7.91 9.93
C GLU A 112 -6.25 7.59 10.35
N ASP A 113 -5.54 6.80 9.55
CA ASP A 113 -4.12 6.48 9.77
C ASP A 113 -3.22 7.71 9.73
N THR A 114 -3.59 8.75 8.99
CA THR A 114 -2.79 9.97 8.88
C THR A 114 -3.04 10.90 10.06
N CYS A 115 -4.30 11.20 10.34
CA CYS A 115 -4.70 12.23 11.30
C CYS A 115 -4.55 11.77 12.76
N ASN A 116 -4.51 10.46 13.02
CA ASN A 116 -4.26 9.94 14.36
C ASN A 116 -2.77 9.88 14.75
N LEU A 117 -1.85 10.11 13.81
CA LEU A 117 -0.41 10.10 14.10
C LEU A 117 0.01 11.31 14.91
N GLN A 118 0.99 11.14 15.78
CA GLN A 118 1.70 12.26 16.38
C GLN A 118 2.63 12.87 15.34
N PHE A 119 2.62 14.20 15.17
CA PHE A 119 3.54 14.89 14.27
C PHE A 119 5.01 14.58 14.58
N GLU A 120 5.79 14.31 13.53
CA GLU A 120 7.24 14.11 13.61
C GLU A 120 7.99 15.17 12.81
N ILE A 121 8.84 15.95 13.50
CA ILE A 121 9.69 16.97 12.88
C ILE A 121 10.78 16.36 11.96
N GLY A 122 11.19 15.12 12.22
CA GLY A 122 12.30 14.46 11.54
C GLY A 122 13.69 14.93 12.02
N PRO A 123 14.78 14.25 11.61
CA PRO A 123 16.13 14.52 12.11
C PRO A 123 16.82 15.72 11.43
N CYS A 124 16.34 16.16 10.26
CA CYS A 124 16.89 17.33 9.57
C CYS A 124 16.56 18.64 10.30
N LYS A 125 17.37 19.69 10.08
CA LYS A 125 17.31 20.95 10.82
C LYS A 125 16.87 22.16 9.99
N ALA A 126 16.35 21.94 8.79
CA ALA A 126 15.70 23.01 8.04
C ALA A 126 14.39 23.42 8.73
N ARG A 127 13.80 24.55 8.32
CA ARG A 127 12.59 25.07 8.93
C ARG A 127 11.53 25.29 7.87
N PHE A 128 10.74 24.25 7.62
CA PHE A 128 9.61 24.33 6.72
C PHE A 128 8.32 24.51 7.54
N PRO A 129 7.62 25.66 7.42
CA PRO A 129 6.33 25.83 8.06
C PRO A 129 5.32 24.88 7.42
N VAL A 130 4.61 24.13 8.26
CA VAL A 130 3.61 23.13 7.85
C VAL A 130 2.42 23.16 8.81
N PHE A 131 1.35 22.46 8.48
CA PHE A 131 0.21 22.21 9.35
C PHE A 131 0.14 20.73 9.73
N THR A 132 -0.32 20.45 10.95
CA THR A 132 -0.49 19.07 11.45
C THR A 132 -1.78 18.98 12.25
N TYR A 133 -2.45 17.84 12.22
CA TYR A 133 -3.67 17.61 12.97
C TYR A 133 -3.36 17.08 14.36
N ASN A 134 -3.88 17.75 15.38
CA ASN A 134 -3.77 17.32 16.77
C ASN A 134 -5.06 16.61 17.18
N SER A 135 -5.03 15.28 17.20
CA SER A 135 -6.18 14.43 17.55
C SER A 135 -6.68 14.63 18.98
N LYS A 136 -5.86 15.17 19.89
CA LYS A 136 -6.29 15.49 21.26
C LYS A 136 -7.13 16.76 21.34
N THR A 137 -6.85 17.75 20.48
CA THR A 137 -7.58 19.02 20.43
C THR A 137 -8.61 19.07 19.32
N GLY A 138 -8.55 18.13 18.37
CA GLY A 138 -9.40 18.10 17.18
C GLY A 138 -9.07 19.20 16.17
N ARG A 139 -7.85 19.76 16.20
CA ARG A 139 -7.50 20.98 15.44
C ARG A 139 -6.24 20.81 14.58
N CYS A 140 -6.23 21.49 13.45
CA CYS A 140 -5.04 21.71 12.66
C CYS A 140 -4.20 22.84 13.28
N GLU A 141 -2.94 22.54 13.57
CA GLU A 141 -2.00 23.40 14.27
C GLU A 141 -0.76 23.64 13.40
N LYS A 142 -0.14 24.82 13.52
CA LYS A 142 1.12 25.12 12.80
C LYS A 142 2.27 24.36 13.45
N ALA A 143 3.12 23.76 12.64
CA ALA A 143 4.34 23.09 13.06
C ALA A 143 5.53 23.46 12.16
N VAL A 144 6.73 23.02 12.55
CA VAL A 144 7.94 23.17 11.75
C VAL A 144 8.45 21.78 11.40
N TYR A 145 8.58 21.51 10.11
CA TYR A 145 9.18 20.29 9.59
C TYR A 145 10.67 20.50 9.30
N GLY A 146 11.48 19.53 9.73
CA GLY A 146 12.93 19.54 9.65
C GLY A 146 13.49 19.36 8.24
N GLY A 147 12.68 18.88 7.29
CA GLY A 147 13.04 18.73 5.88
C GLY A 147 13.40 17.31 5.43
N CYS A 148 13.38 16.32 6.33
CA CYS A 148 13.50 14.92 5.95
C CYS A 148 12.77 14.01 6.94
N GLU A 149 12.35 12.83 6.47
CA GLU A 149 11.63 11.82 7.25
C GLU A 149 10.32 12.34 7.88
N GLY A 150 10.03 11.90 9.11
CA GLY A 150 8.75 12.13 9.78
C GLY A 150 7.62 11.29 9.18
N ASN A 151 6.39 11.76 9.35
CA ASN A 151 5.19 11.05 8.92
C ASN A 151 4.22 11.95 8.15
N SER A 152 3.11 11.37 7.70
CA SER A 152 2.15 12.04 6.80
C SER A 152 1.19 12.98 7.50
N ASN A 153 1.23 13.09 8.84
CA ASN A 153 0.44 14.11 9.55
C ASN A 153 1.08 15.49 9.39
N ARG A 154 1.23 15.92 8.14
CA ARG A 154 1.97 17.10 7.70
C ARG A 154 1.35 17.57 6.38
N PHE A 155 0.77 18.76 6.41
CA PHE A 155 0.04 19.36 5.30
C PHE A 155 0.66 20.72 4.96
N GLU A 156 0.59 21.12 3.69
CA GLU A 156 1.17 22.39 3.25
C GLU A 156 0.29 23.57 3.66
N THR A 157 -1.03 23.37 3.64
CA THR A 157 -2.01 24.40 3.98
C THR A 157 -2.94 23.97 5.10
N ILE A 158 -3.55 24.95 5.77
CA ILE A 158 -4.55 24.67 6.80
C ILE A 158 -5.80 24.05 6.18
N GLU A 159 -6.20 24.48 4.99
CA GLU A 159 -7.35 23.96 4.27
C GLU A 159 -7.18 22.49 3.90
N GLU A 160 -5.96 22.08 3.50
CA GLU A 160 -5.63 20.68 3.24
C GLU A 160 -5.74 19.86 4.53
N CYS A 161 -5.14 20.32 5.62
CA CYS A 161 -5.24 19.65 6.91
C CYS A 161 -6.68 19.50 7.38
N GLU A 162 -7.47 20.57 7.30
CA GLU A 162 -8.85 20.59 7.77
C GLU A 162 -9.75 19.71 6.90
N SER A 163 -9.63 19.80 5.57
CA SER A 163 -10.42 18.97 4.65
C SER A 163 -10.10 17.49 4.75
N ARG A 164 -8.85 17.13 5.07
CA ARG A 164 -8.45 15.75 5.26
C ARG A 164 -8.82 15.23 6.65
N CYS A 165 -8.54 15.98 7.72
CA CYS A 165 -8.60 15.44 9.09
C CYS A 165 -9.81 15.85 9.92
N LYS A 166 -10.53 16.92 9.57
CA LYS A 166 -11.80 17.21 10.23
C LYS A 166 -12.89 16.41 9.53
N THR A 167 -13.35 15.35 10.18
CA THR A 167 -14.57 14.67 9.75
C THR A 167 -15.75 15.62 9.92
N VAL A 168 -16.73 15.52 9.02
CA VAL A 168 -18.02 16.21 9.14
C VAL A 168 -18.85 15.49 10.19
N GLU A 169 -18.45 15.52 11.46
CA GLU A 169 -19.29 15.11 12.59
C GLU A 169 -20.00 16.31 13.24
N ASP A 170 -20.28 17.35 12.46
CA ASP A 170 -21.12 18.48 12.83
C ASP A 170 -22.31 18.66 11.84
N THR A 171 -22.90 17.58 11.33
CA THR A 171 -24.31 17.66 10.93
C THR A 171 -25.15 17.53 12.19
N CYS A 172 -25.56 18.67 12.75
CA CYS A 172 -26.54 18.76 13.83
C CYS A 172 -27.72 17.80 13.56
N ASN A 173 -27.90 16.80 14.44
CA ASN A 173 -29.19 16.13 14.65
C ASN A 173 -29.94 16.87 15.76
#